data_AF-A0A835D8C1-F1
#
_entry.id   AF-A0A835D8C1-F1
#
_cell.length_a   1.000
_cell.length_b   1.000
_cell.length_c   1.000
_cell.angle_alpha   90.00
_cell.angle_beta   90.00
_cell.angle_gamma   90.00
#
_symmetry.space_group_name_H-M   'P 1'
#
loop_
_entity.id
_entity.type
_entity.pdbx_description
1 polymer ?
#
loop_
_entity_poly.entity_id
_entity_poly.type
_entity_poly.pdbx_seq_one_letter_code
_entity_poly.pdbx_strand_id
1 'polypeptide(L)' 'MATGNVSSVVKHLTAVIIVVTLLLNSAQAMDQNAAEWKYCQGPCSNFGDCNQTCLTRGFPNGGKCVEPGPGAPLACCCSG' A
#
# COMPACT_ATOMS: atom_id res chain seq x y z
N MET A 1 -20.62 -23.89 -47.30
CA MET A 1 -19.27 -23.70 -46.69
C MET A 1 -18.88 -22.23 -46.84
N ALA A 2 -19.29 -21.40 -45.88
CA ALA A 2 -18.96 -19.98 -45.85
C ALA A 2 -17.70 -19.80 -44.99
N THR A 3 -16.54 -20.01 -45.62
CA THR A 3 -15.22 -19.75 -45.01
C THR A 3 -14.93 -18.26 -45.15
N GLY A 4 -15.58 -17.43 -44.32
CA GLY A 4 -15.37 -15.99 -44.30
C GLY A 4 -14.60 -15.57 -43.05
N ASN A 5 -13.34 -15.18 -43.20
CA ASN A 5 -12.56 -14.24 -42.38
C ASN A 5 -12.72 -14.20 -40.84
N VAL A 6 -13.23 -15.24 -40.18
CA VAL A 6 -13.35 -15.31 -38.71
C VAL A 6 -11.98 -15.23 -38.04
N SER A 7 -10.91 -15.63 -38.75
CA SER A 7 -9.56 -15.74 -38.16
C SER A 7 -8.93 -14.40 -37.78
N SER A 8 -9.14 -13.32 -38.55
CA SER A 8 -8.45 -12.04 -38.29
C SER A 8 -9.15 -11.21 -37.22
N VAL A 9 -10.48 -11.19 -37.25
CA VAL A 9 -11.30 -10.45 -36.28
C VAL A 9 -11.19 -11.09 -34.89
N VAL A 10 -11.22 -12.42 -34.81
CA VAL A 10 -11.05 -13.14 -33.54
C VAL A 10 -9.64 -12.92 -32.96
N LYS A 11 -8.59 -12.91 -33.79
CA LYS A 11 -7.22 -12.60 -33.33
C LYS A 11 -7.10 -11.21 -32.71
N HIS A 12 -7.68 -10.19 -33.35
CA HIS A 12 -7.66 -8.82 -32.81
C HIS A 12 -8.49 -8.69 -31.54
N LEU A 13 -9.67 -9.31 -31.48
CA LEU A 13 -10.49 -9.35 -30.27
C LEU A 13 -9.76 -10.01 -29.10
N THR A 14 -9.08 -11.13 -29.35
CA THR A 14 -8.34 -11.85 -28.31
C THR A 14 -7.16 -11.02 -27.80
N ALA A 15 -6.42 -10.35 -28.69
CA ALA A 15 -5.33 -9.46 -28.31
C ALA A 15 -5.82 -8.28 -27.45
N VAL A 16 -6.93 -7.66 -27.80
CA VAL A 16 -7.55 -6.58 -27.01
C VAL A 16 -7.96 -7.08 -25.63
N ILE A 17 -8.60 -8.25 -25.54
CA ILE A 17 -9.01 -8.85 -24.27
C ILE A 17 -7.81 -9.13 -23.37
N ILE A 18 -6.71 -9.65 -23.93
CA ILE A 18 -5.46 -9.92 -23.19
C ILE A 18 -4.84 -8.62 -22.66
N VAL A 19 -4.77 -7.57 -23.49
CA VAL A 19 -4.24 -6.26 -23.07
C VAL A 19 -5.10 -5.64 -21.96
N VAL A 20 -6.42 -5.69 -22.09
CA VAL A 20 -7.35 -5.18 -21.08
C VAL A 20 -7.21 -5.96 -19.77
N THR A 21 -7.18 -7.30 -19.81
CA THR A 21 -6.96 -8.10 -18.60
C THR A 21 -5.60 -7.84 -17.97
N LEU A 22 -4.53 -7.65 -18.75
CA LEU A 22 -3.20 -7.33 -18.22
C LEU A 22 -3.19 -5.97 -17.50
N LEU A 23 -3.86 -4.95 -18.07
CA LEU A 23 -4.00 -3.63 -17.46
C LEU A 23 -4.80 -3.67 -16.15
N LEU A 24 -5.92 -4.41 -16.12
CA LEU A 24 -6.71 -4.57 -14.89
C LEU A 24 -5.93 -5.28 -13.78
N ASN A 25 -5.08 -6.26 -14.09
CA ASN A 25 -4.23 -6.93 -13.10
C ASN A 25 -3.10 -6.02 -12.57
N SER A 26 -2.55 -5.13 -13.40
CA SER A 26 -1.54 -4.16 -12.94
C SER A 26 -2.07 -3.11 -11.97
N ALA A 27 -3.38 -2.81 -12.03
CA ALA A 27 -4.04 -1.86 -11.12
C ALA A 27 -4.26 -2.41 -9.71
N GLN A 28 -4.04 -3.72 -9.48
CA GLN A 28 -4.28 -4.38 -8.20
C GLN A 28 -3.07 -4.32 -7.25
N ALA A 29 -1.96 -3.72 -7.69
CA ALA A 29 -0.75 -3.54 -6.89
C ALA A 29 -0.74 -2.25 -6.06
N MET A 30 -1.89 -1.57 -5.90
CA MET A 30 -2.05 -0.60 -4.82
C MET A 30 -2.48 -1.33 -3.56
N ASP A 31 -1.46 -1.93 -2.95
CA ASP A 31 -1.40 -2.41 -1.58
C ASP A 31 -2.42 -1.69 -0.69
N GLN A 32 -3.52 -2.38 -0.40
CA GLN A 32 -4.51 -1.97 0.58
C GLN A 32 -3.96 -2.11 2.02
N ASN A 33 -2.66 -2.37 2.20
CA ASN A 33 -1.98 -2.14 3.46
C ASN A 33 -1.58 -0.67 3.64
N ALA A 34 -2.52 0.22 3.31
CA ALA A 34 -2.74 1.52 3.95
C ALA A 34 -3.02 1.36 5.47
N ALA A 35 -2.33 0.45 6.14
CA ALA A 35 -1.98 0.62 7.53
C ALA A 35 -1.11 1.86 7.58
N GLU A 36 -1.78 3.01 7.81
CA GLU A 36 -1.23 4.33 8.12
C GLU A 36 0.27 4.24 8.36
N TRP A 37 1.09 4.79 7.47
CA TRP A 37 2.56 4.70 7.52
C TRP A 37 3.08 4.95 8.94
N LYS A 38 3.22 3.88 9.74
CA LYS A 38 3.64 3.94 11.15
C LYS A 38 5.15 3.78 11.18
N TYR A 39 5.86 4.90 11.07
CA TYR A 39 7.31 4.88 11.24
C TYR A 39 7.65 4.78 12.72
N CYS A 40 8.02 3.59 13.18
CA CYS A 40 8.35 3.33 14.57
C CYS A 40 9.84 3.59 14.86
N GLN A 41 10.11 4.52 15.76
CA GLN A 41 11.47 5.02 16.03
C GLN A 41 12.21 4.21 17.11
N GLY A 42 11.47 3.47 17.93
CA GLY A 42 12.00 2.72 19.07
C GLY A 42 11.08 2.78 20.30
N PRO A 43 11.55 2.33 21.48
CA PRO A 43 10.73 2.23 22.68
C PRO A 43 10.28 3.61 23.17
N CYS A 44 9.05 3.71 23.66
CA CYS A 44 8.48 4.97 24.13
C CYS A 44 9.22 5.60 25.32
N SER A 45 9.93 4.81 26.12
CA SER A 45 10.78 5.33 27.20
C SER A 45 11.88 6.27 26.71
N ASN A 46 12.29 6.17 25.44
CA ASN A 46 13.29 7.07 24.85
C ASN A 46 12.68 8.39 24.33
N PHE A 47 11.35 8.49 24.24
CA PHE A 47 10.65 9.63 23.68
C PHE A 47 9.69 10.20 24.72
N GLY A 48 10.15 11.21 25.48
CA GLY A 48 9.35 11.84 26.53
C GLY A 48 7.99 12.37 26.03
N ASP A 49 7.95 12.85 24.78
CA ASP A 49 6.71 13.13 24.05
C ASP A 49 6.84 12.61 22.61
N CYS A 50 6.25 11.43 22.37
CA CYS A 50 6.25 10.79 21.05
C CYS A 50 5.55 11.66 20.00
N ASN A 51 4.48 12.37 20.38
CA ASN A 51 3.71 13.20 19.47
C ASN A 51 4.53 14.40 18.98
N GLN A 52 5.11 15.17 19.91
CA GLN A 52 5.96 16.32 19.58
C GLN A 52 7.21 15.90 18.78
N THR A 53 7.80 14.75 19.10
CA THR A 53 8.95 14.21 18.35
C THR A 53 8.58 13.97 16.88
N CYS A 54 7.43 13.35 16.63
CA CYS A 54 6.97 13.07 15.28
C CYS A 54 6.59 14.35 14.52
N LEU A 55 5.90 15.29 15.16
CA LEU A 55 5.59 16.60 14.58
C LEU A 55 6.88 17.35 14.16
N THR A 56 7.90 17.36 15.04
CA THR A 56 9.20 18.00 14.77
C THR A 56 9.94 17.34 13.60
N ARG A 57 9.71 16.04 13.37
CA ARG A 57 10.31 15.29 12.26
C ARG A 57 9.52 15.40 10.94
N GLY A 58 8.44 16.17 10.93
CA GLY A 58 7.65 16.42 9.72
C GLY A 58 6.50 15.43 9.49
N PHE A 59 6.13 14.64 10.49
CA PHE A 59 4.93 13.81 10.43
C PHE A 59 3.71 14.64 10.87
N PRO A 60 2.81 15.05 9.95
CA PRO A 60 1.74 16.02 10.24
C PRO A 60 0.70 15.47 11.21
N ASN A 61 0.51 14.16 11.24
CA ASN A 61 -0.43 13.49 12.16
C ASN A 61 0.23 13.13 13.50
N GLY A 62 1.48 13.57 13.73
CA GLY A 62 2.21 13.34 14.97
C GLY A 62 2.52 11.86 15.19
N GLY A 63 2.43 11.40 16.44
CA GLY A 63 2.79 10.03 16.78
C GLY A 63 2.26 9.58 18.13
N LYS A 64 2.20 8.26 18.32
CA LYS A 64 1.72 7.65 19.57
C LYS A 64 2.50 6.39 19.91
N CYS A 65 2.45 6.04 21.20
CA CYS A 65 2.95 4.78 21.71
C CYS A 65 2.00 3.65 21.35
N VAL A 66 2.48 2.70 20.55
CA VAL A 66 1.72 1.50 20.17
C VAL A 66 2.51 0.26 20.48
N GLU A 67 1.79 -0.84 20.67
CA GLU A 67 2.39 -2.16 20.75
C GLU A 67 2.63 -2.66 19.31
N PRO A 68 3.89 -2.81 18.84
CA PRO A 68 4.15 -3.22 17.46
C PRO A 68 3.85 -4.71 17.19
N GLY A 69 3.62 -5.50 18.24
CA GLY A 69 3.23 -6.91 18.16
C GLY A 69 2.87 -7.45 19.55
N PRO A 70 2.13 -8.56 19.64
CA PRO A 70 1.59 -9.06 20.90
C PRO A 70 2.68 -9.27 21.95
N GLY A 71 2.62 -8.51 23.05
CA GLY A 71 3.55 -8.58 24.17
C GLY A 71 4.90 -7.87 23.94
N ALA A 72 5.03 -7.14 22.84
CA ALA A 72 6.20 -6.30 22.58
C ALA A 72 6.16 -5.02 23.46
N PRO A 73 7.31 -4.42 23.80
CA PRO A 73 7.32 -3.13 24.47
C PRO A 73 6.71 -2.03 23.59
N LEU A 74 6.05 -1.04 24.23
CA LEU A 74 5.47 0.11 23.54
C LEU A 74 6.54 0.86 22.74
N ALA A 75 6.28 1.04 21.45
CA ALA A 75 7.13 1.78 20.53
C ALA A 75 6.48 3.09 20.10
N CYS A 76 7.27 4.15 19.98
CA CYS A 76 6.83 5.43 19.46
C CYS A 76 6.74 5.35 17.94
N CYS A 77 5.52 5.41 17.40
CA CYS A 77 5.26 5.33 15.97
C CYS A 77 4.61 6.61 15.46
N CYS A 78 5.24 7.21 14.46
CA CYS A 78 4.76 8.43 13.79
C CYS A 78 3.76 8.08 12.70
N SER A 79 2.75 8.92 12.50
CA SER A 79 1.76 8.79 11.43
C SER A 79 1.92 9.93 10.42
N GLY A 80 2.01 9.58 9.15
CA GLY A 80 2.15 10.51 8.01
C GLY A 80 0.83 10.94 7.42
#